data_AF-A0A8H4CC35-F1
#
_entry.id   AF-A0A8H4CC35-F1
#
_cell.length_a   1.000
_cell.length_b   1.000
_cell.length_c   1.000
_cell.angle_alpha   90.00
_cell.angle_beta   90.00
_cell.angle_gamma   90.00
#
_symmetry.space_group_name_H-M   'P 1'
#
loop_
_entity.id
_entity.type
_entity.pdbx_description
1 polymer ?
#
loop_
_entity_poly.entity_id
_entity_poly.type
_entity_poly.pdbx_seq_one_letter_code
_entity_poly.pdbx_strand_id
1 'polypeptide(L)'
;MPQFSKFNIRSKDYEALPTADSEKDQHGSRSSEESDVALMERELIGAKKISRVQRAFTTFKEAMKSPMFMTSFLLFQIGVSSLFLAWQHSHRFNARLKDISMHSPVLDKIEIPLVLRKSYAQYGMGGPEIWRAEPSEEVDKAWERVTAEYLFPVKEADIIAMRKDPSVVVPMPEKYHVDGETTYMAKSAMYHNIHCLDYIRKAVYYDHYYPNGTDDNPFHAYHTAHCIMILFEHLTCHNDPGVYLFRWMEEFNRPIADTNIWRKCWDFESVLQEHNELAVKDMMETDVRKPKGVKTVPAPEGVMKIIRNYQKTHPDYNPGQ
;
A
#
# COMPACT_ATOMS: atom_id res chain seq x y z
N MET A 1 -28.20 -11.49 15.15
CA MET A 1 -28.21 -10.05 14.81
C MET A 1 -27.66 -9.26 15.98
N PRO A 2 -26.48 -8.66 15.84
CA PRO A 2 -26.11 -7.47 16.59
C PRO A 2 -25.88 -6.28 15.64
N GLN A 3 -26.32 -5.10 16.08
CA GLN A 3 -26.30 -3.83 15.38
C GLN A 3 -24.86 -3.29 15.22
N PHE A 4 -24.45 -3.04 13.98
CA PHE A 4 -23.26 -2.24 13.68
C PHE A 4 -23.60 -0.74 13.81
N SER A 5 -22.94 -0.08 14.75
CA SER A 5 -22.92 1.38 14.88
C SER A 5 -22.18 2.00 13.69
N LYS A 6 -22.87 2.83 12.90
CA LYS A 6 -22.27 3.59 11.80
C LYS A 6 -21.50 4.77 12.39
N PHE A 7 -20.18 4.74 12.35
CA PHE A 7 -19.35 5.92 12.56
C PHE A 7 -19.41 6.81 11.32
N ASN A 8 -19.98 7.99 11.49
CA ASN A 8 -20.18 9.00 10.46
C ASN A 8 -18.97 9.96 10.50
N ILE A 9 -17.97 9.75 9.63
CA ILE A 9 -16.85 10.68 9.50
C ILE A 9 -17.27 11.80 8.56
N ARG A 10 -17.49 12.97 9.14
CA ARG A 10 -17.80 14.22 8.45
C ARG A 10 -16.52 14.70 7.74
N SER A 11 -16.51 14.69 6.40
CA SER A 11 -15.47 15.32 5.60
C SER A 11 -15.42 16.81 5.94
N LYS A 12 -14.30 17.28 6.50
CA LYS A 12 -14.06 18.71 6.69
C LYS A 12 -13.78 19.36 5.32
N ASP A 13 -14.36 20.53 5.17
CA ASP A 13 -14.36 21.39 3.99
C ASP A 13 -12.93 21.74 3.54
N TYR A 14 -12.65 21.56 2.25
CA TYR A 14 -11.49 22.15 1.59
C TYR A 14 -11.94 23.45 0.95
N GLU A 15 -11.49 24.58 1.50
CA GLU A 15 -11.65 25.90 0.90
C GLU A 15 -10.88 25.97 -0.42
N ALA A 16 -11.61 26.17 -1.52
CA ALA A 16 -11.04 26.44 -2.83
C ALA A 16 -10.57 27.91 -2.90
N LEU A 17 -9.33 28.11 -3.37
CA LEU A 17 -8.77 29.43 -3.69
C LEU A 17 -9.47 30.03 -4.94
N PRO A 18 -9.66 31.36 -5.02
CA PRO A 18 -10.51 31.99 -6.03
C PRO A 18 -9.73 32.31 -7.31
N THR A 19 -10.36 32.04 -8.46
CA THR A 19 -9.93 32.57 -9.76
C THR A 19 -10.75 33.81 -10.11
N ALA A 20 -10.04 34.87 -10.46
CA ALA A 20 -10.53 36.18 -10.83
C ALA A 20 -11.21 36.22 -12.22
N ASP A 21 -12.26 37.04 -12.27
CA ASP A 21 -12.72 37.95 -13.32
C ASP A 21 -12.98 37.42 -14.75
N SER A 22 -14.23 37.63 -15.22
CA SER A 22 -14.52 38.83 -16.00
C SER A 22 -16.01 38.99 -16.29
N GLU A 23 -16.49 40.20 -16.00
CA GLU A 23 -17.83 40.75 -16.24
C GLU A 23 -18.26 40.73 -17.71
N LYS A 24 -19.59 40.69 -17.94
CA LYS A 24 -20.25 41.49 -18.97
C LYS A 24 -21.75 41.66 -18.71
N ASP A 25 -22.09 42.84 -18.21
CA ASP A 25 -23.20 43.72 -18.54
C ASP A 25 -24.62 43.17 -18.75
N GLN A 26 -25.48 43.56 -17.81
CA GLN A 26 -26.91 43.77 -18.01
C GLN A 26 -27.15 45.10 -18.73
N HIS A 27 -28.02 45.13 -19.74
CA HIS A 27 -29.02 46.21 -19.80
C HIS A 27 -30.22 45.89 -20.71
N GLY A 28 -31.41 46.26 -20.23
CA GLY A 28 -32.50 46.73 -21.08
C GLY A 28 -33.75 45.87 -21.16
N SER A 29 -34.60 45.94 -20.12
CA SER A 29 -36.03 45.66 -20.28
C SER A 29 -36.71 46.83 -20.99
N ARG A 30 -37.49 46.58 -22.04
CA ARG A 30 -38.63 47.44 -22.41
C ARG A 30 -39.77 46.62 -23.02
N SER A 31 -40.97 47.04 -22.67
CA SER A 31 -42.25 46.35 -22.73
C SER A 31 -42.86 46.21 -24.14
N SER A 32 -43.81 45.26 -24.19
CA SER A 32 -45.12 45.31 -24.88
C SER A 32 -45.11 45.51 -26.40
N GLU A 33 -45.53 44.47 -27.15
CA GLU A 33 -46.89 44.41 -27.73
C GLU A 33 -47.03 43.14 -28.58
N GLU A 34 -48.16 42.49 -28.40
CA GLU A 34 -48.65 41.31 -29.10
C GLU A 34 -49.16 41.75 -30.48
N SER A 35 -48.72 41.10 -31.56
CA SER A 35 -49.49 41.04 -32.81
C SER A 35 -49.17 39.76 -33.59
N ASP A 36 -50.06 38.79 -33.43
CA ASP A 36 -50.57 37.83 -34.42
C ASP A 36 -49.79 37.60 -35.73
N VAL A 37 -48.62 36.97 -35.64
CA VAL A 37 -48.10 36.10 -36.71
C VAL A 37 -47.32 34.93 -36.08
N ALA A 38 -47.98 33.87 -35.59
CA ALA A 38 -47.21 32.73 -35.04
C ALA A 38 -47.88 31.34 -35.03
N LEU A 39 -49.02 31.13 -35.69
CA LEU A 39 -49.64 29.79 -35.77
C LEU A 39 -49.23 29.03 -37.04
N MET A 40 -49.28 29.66 -38.22
CA MET A 40 -48.75 29.07 -39.46
C MET A 40 -47.23 28.90 -39.42
N GLU A 41 -46.51 29.80 -38.75
CA GLU A 41 -45.05 29.73 -38.66
C GLU A 41 -44.61 28.56 -37.76
N ARG A 42 -45.35 28.26 -36.67
CA ARG A 42 -45.09 27.09 -35.82
C ARG A 42 -45.28 25.75 -36.55
N GLU A 43 -46.31 25.61 -37.39
CA GLU A 43 -46.53 24.40 -38.18
C GLU A 43 -45.50 24.24 -39.31
N LEU A 44 -45.14 25.34 -39.99
CA LEU A 44 -44.06 25.35 -40.99
C LEU A 44 -42.69 25.05 -40.35
N ILE A 45 -42.42 25.54 -39.14
CA ILE A 45 -41.20 25.23 -38.39
C ILE A 45 -41.18 23.76 -37.95
N GLY A 46 -42.32 23.20 -37.51
CA GLY A 46 -42.49 21.78 -37.18
C GLY A 46 -42.27 20.87 -38.40
N ALA A 47 -42.92 21.16 -39.52
CA ALA A 47 -42.78 20.42 -40.77
C ALA A 47 -41.36 20.55 -41.38
N LYS A 48 -40.74 21.74 -41.33
CA LYS A 48 -39.33 21.94 -41.71
C LYS A 48 -38.37 21.22 -40.77
N LYS A 49 -38.67 21.11 -39.46
CA LYS A 49 -37.90 20.30 -38.51
C LYS A 49 -37.98 18.82 -38.86
N ILE A 50 -39.17 18.30 -39.12
CA ILE A 50 -39.39 16.89 -39.48
C ILE A 50 -38.68 16.55 -40.81
N SER A 51 -38.76 17.42 -41.82
CA SER A 51 -38.10 17.18 -43.10
C SER A 51 -36.57 17.31 -43.01
N ARG A 52 -36.04 18.20 -42.15
CA ARG A 52 -34.61 18.27 -41.84
C ARG A 52 -34.12 17.02 -41.12
N VAL A 53 -34.89 16.48 -40.17
CA VAL A 53 -34.56 15.24 -39.46
C VAL A 53 -34.58 14.05 -40.41
N GLN A 54 -35.61 13.92 -41.25
CA GLN A 54 -35.69 12.87 -42.27
C GLN A 54 -34.54 12.96 -43.28
N ARG A 55 -34.20 14.17 -43.74
CA ARG A 55 -33.09 14.41 -44.66
C ARG A 55 -31.73 14.16 -43.99
N ALA A 56 -31.57 14.48 -42.71
CA ALA A 56 -30.39 14.12 -41.93
C ALA A 56 -30.26 12.60 -41.80
N PHE A 57 -31.37 11.89 -41.55
CA PHE A 57 -31.41 10.43 -41.47
C PHE A 57 -31.05 9.76 -42.80
N THR A 58 -31.56 10.25 -43.94
CA THR A 58 -31.22 9.68 -45.26
C THR A 58 -29.76 9.95 -45.63
N THR A 59 -29.26 11.16 -45.34
CA THR A 59 -27.85 11.52 -45.57
C THR A 59 -26.91 10.67 -44.69
N PHE A 60 -27.29 10.43 -43.43
CA PHE A 60 -26.56 9.55 -42.52
C PHE A 60 -26.56 8.09 -43.01
N LYS A 61 -27.69 7.60 -43.52
CA LYS A 61 -27.82 6.24 -44.06
C LYS A 61 -26.95 6.03 -45.30
N GLU A 62 -26.79 7.04 -46.16
CA GLU A 62 -25.86 7.00 -47.29
C GLU A 62 -24.40 7.14 -46.85
N ALA A 63 -24.11 8.02 -45.87
CA ALA A 63 -22.78 8.16 -45.29
C ALA A 63 -22.29 6.86 -44.63
N MET A 64 -23.18 6.11 -43.97
CA MET A 64 -22.88 4.80 -43.37
C MET A 64 -22.38 3.74 -44.36
N LYS A 65 -22.72 3.86 -45.64
CA LYS A 65 -22.23 2.95 -46.69
C LYS A 65 -20.86 3.34 -47.21
N SER A 66 -20.38 4.55 -46.91
CA SER A 66 -19.07 5.03 -47.34
C SER A 66 -17.96 4.24 -46.62
N PRO A 67 -16.96 3.71 -47.35
CA PRO A 67 -15.84 3.01 -46.74
C PRO A 67 -15.09 3.89 -45.75
N MET A 68 -14.99 5.20 -46.00
CA MET A 68 -14.35 6.18 -45.10
C MET A 68 -15.10 6.32 -43.78
N PHE A 69 -16.43 6.26 -43.79
CA PHE A 69 -17.22 6.29 -42.57
C PHE A 69 -17.04 4.99 -41.77
N MET A 70 -17.08 3.84 -42.45
CA MET A 70 -16.85 2.53 -41.82
C MET A 70 -15.47 2.42 -41.19
N THR A 71 -14.41 2.89 -41.86
CA THR A 71 -13.05 2.91 -41.29
C THR A 71 -12.96 3.87 -40.10
N SER A 72 -13.57 5.05 -40.19
CA SER A 72 -13.55 6.03 -39.10
C SER A 72 -14.32 5.53 -37.88
N PHE A 73 -15.46 4.86 -38.09
CA PHE A 73 -16.24 4.23 -37.04
C PHE A 73 -15.48 3.07 -36.40
N LEU A 74 -14.83 2.21 -37.18
CA LEU A 74 -13.98 1.13 -36.66
C LEU A 74 -12.84 1.67 -35.79
N LEU A 75 -12.13 2.69 -36.27
CA LEU A 75 -11.05 3.34 -35.51
C LEU A 75 -11.58 3.99 -34.23
N PHE A 76 -12.76 4.62 -34.27
CA PHE A 76 -13.42 5.16 -33.08
C PHE A 76 -13.75 4.06 -32.05
N GLN A 77 -14.34 2.94 -32.49
CA GLN A 77 -14.65 1.81 -31.60
C GLN A 77 -13.39 1.20 -30.98
N ILE A 78 -12.31 1.05 -31.76
CA ILE A 78 -11.00 0.61 -31.26
C ILE A 78 -10.47 1.61 -30.23
N GLY A 79 -10.56 2.91 -30.50
CA GLY A 79 -10.13 3.97 -29.59
C GLY A 79 -10.89 3.94 -28.26
N VAL A 80 -12.22 3.87 -28.31
CA VAL A 80 -13.08 3.77 -27.12
C VAL A 80 -12.79 2.48 -26.34
N SER A 81 -12.66 1.34 -27.03
CA SER A 81 -12.35 0.06 -26.40
C SER A 81 -10.97 0.09 -25.72
N SER A 82 -9.97 0.72 -26.36
CA SER A 82 -8.63 0.87 -25.79
C SER A 82 -8.65 1.76 -24.55
N LEU A 83 -9.39 2.87 -24.58
CA LEU A 83 -9.60 3.74 -23.42
C LEU A 83 -10.33 3.00 -22.29
N PHE A 84 -11.36 2.22 -22.62
CA PHE A 84 -12.09 1.43 -21.64
C PHE A 84 -11.20 0.37 -20.98
N LEU A 85 -10.40 -0.36 -21.76
CA LEU A 85 -9.45 -1.34 -21.25
C LEU A 85 -8.35 -0.70 -20.39
N ALA A 86 -7.82 0.45 -20.78
CA ALA A 86 -6.84 1.20 -19.99
C ALA A 86 -7.46 1.72 -18.67
N TRP A 87 -8.70 2.22 -18.73
CA TRP A 87 -9.46 2.61 -17.55
C TRP A 87 -9.67 1.40 -16.63
N GLN A 88 -10.14 0.27 -17.16
CA GLN A 88 -10.32 -0.96 -16.40
C GLN A 88 -9.01 -1.40 -15.75
N HIS A 89 -7.91 -1.42 -16.50
CA HIS A 89 -6.59 -1.82 -16.00
C HIS A 89 -6.12 -0.92 -14.85
N SER A 90 -6.21 0.40 -15.01
CA SER A 90 -5.81 1.37 -13.98
C SER A 90 -6.66 1.35 -12.71
N HIS A 91 -7.88 0.81 -12.78
CA HIS A 91 -8.80 0.64 -11.65
C HIS A 91 -8.90 -0.82 -11.19
N ARG A 92 -8.01 -1.71 -11.64
CA ARG A 92 -7.92 -3.06 -11.06
C ARG A 92 -7.43 -2.95 -9.61
N PHE A 93 -7.79 -3.97 -8.84
CA PHE A 93 -7.38 -4.14 -7.45
C PHE A 93 -5.86 -3.99 -7.30
N ASN A 94 -5.44 -2.95 -6.58
CA ASN A 94 -4.04 -2.57 -6.36
C ASN A 94 -3.19 -2.42 -7.64
N ALA A 95 -3.78 -2.09 -8.80
CA ALA A 95 -3.07 -2.07 -10.09
C ALA A 95 -1.75 -1.29 -10.03
N ARG A 96 -1.80 -0.05 -9.52
CA ARG A 96 -0.62 0.84 -9.42
C ARG A 96 0.45 0.31 -8.47
N LEU A 97 0.06 -0.43 -7.43
CA LEU A 97 1.01 -1.01 -6.50
C LEU A 97 1.68 -2.24 -7.12
N LYS A 98 0.91 -3.04 -7.86
CA LYS A 98 1.41 -4.19 -8.62
C LYS A 98 2.39 -3.77 -9.72
N ASP A 99 2.25 -2.57 -10.30
CA ASP A 99 3.19 -2.05 -11.31
C ASP A 99 4.60 -1.77 -10.74
N ILE A 100 4.70 -1.50 -9.43
CA ILE A 100 5.96 -1.11 -8.77
C ILE A 100 6.44 -2.14 -7.74
N SER A 101 5.73 -3.26 -7.60
CA SER A 101 6.03 -4.29 -6.60
C SER A 101 6.28 -5.63 -7.26
N MET A 102 7.14 -6.44 -6.64
CA MET A 102 7.18 -7.87 -6.95
C MET A 102 5.87 -8.56 -6.53
N HIS A 103 5.62 -9.77 -7.05
CA HIS A 103 4.46 -10.56 -6.65
C HIS A 103 4.39 -10.67 -5.13
N SER A 104 3.23 -10.33 -4.57
CA SER A 104 2.94 -10.42 -3.15
C SER A 104 1.47 -10.81 -2.98
N PRO A 105 1.16 -11.91 -2.27
CA PRO A 105 -0.23 -12.34 -2.04
C PRO A 105 -1.05 -11.27 -1.32
N VAL A 106 -0.40 -10.39 -0.55
CA VAL A 106 -1.06 -9.28 0.12
C VAL A 106 -1.72 -8.33 -0.89
N LEU A 107 -1.05 -8.06 -2.02
CA LEU A 107 -1.57 -7.19 -3.06
C LEU A 107 -2.78 -7.77 -3.81
N ASP A 108 -3.08 -9.05 -3.63
CA ASP A 108 -4.24 -9.73 -4.20
C ASP A 108 -5.38 -9.93 -3.19
N LYS A 109 -5.13 -9.71 -1.90
CA LYS A 109 -6.10 -9.99 -0.82
C LYS A 109 -6.55 -8.75 -0.04
N ILE A 110 -5.71 -7.73 0.05
CA ILE A 110 -5.92 -6.53 0.88
C ILE A 110 -5.98 -5.31 -0.02
N GLU A 111 -7.04 -4.50 0.08
CA GLU A 111 -7.06 -3.22 -0.65
C GLU A 111 -6.14 -2.24 0.06
N ILE A 112 -5.21 -1.62 -0.66
CA ILE A 112 -4.23 -0.72 -0.03
C ILE A 112 -4.46 0.71 -0.53
N PRO A 113 -5.18 1.55 0.24
CA PRO A 113 -5.34 2.95 -0.08
C PRO A 113 -4.01 3.69 -0.08
N LEU A 114 -3.90 4.71 -0.95
CA LEU A 114 -2.80 5.66 -0.92
C LEU A 114 -3.23 6.95 -0.24
N VAL A 115 -2.53 7.32 0.84
CA VAL A 115 -2.81 8.49 1.67
C VAL A 115 -1.66 9.49 1.65
N LEU A 116 -1.99 10.78 1.79
CA LEU A 116 -0.97 11.81 2.03
C LEU A 116 -0.58 11.79 3.50
N ARG A 117 0.73 11.66 3.78
CA ARG A 117 1.28 11.69 5.13
C ARG A 117 2.40 12.70 5.22
N LYS A 118 2.34 13.60 6.20
CA LYS A 118 3.43 14.52 6.54
C LYS A 118 4.41 13.84 7.50
N SER A 119 5.70 14.00 7.27
CA SER A 119 6.72 13.66 8.27
C SER A 119 6.71 14.68 9.39
N TYR A 120 6.90 14.17 10.60
CA TYR A 120 6.99 14.93 11.84
C TYR A 120 8.31 14.62 12.58
N ALA A 121 9.31 14.12 11.86
CA ALA A 121 10.62 13.75 12.41
C ALA A 121 11.59 14.94 12.48
N GLN A 122 11.09 16.17 12.50
CA GLN A 122 11.94 17.35 12.59
C GLN A 122 12.69 17.38 13.93
N TYR A 123 14.00 17.62 13.87
CA TYR A 123 14.81 17.77 15.07
C TYR A 123 14.24 18.86 15.99
N GLY A 124 13.95 18.49 17.24
CA GLY A 124 13.38 19.38 18.24
C GLY A 124 11.90 19.76 18.04
N MET A 125 11.22 19.27 16.99
CA MET A 125 9.83 19.64 16.68
C MET A 125 9.01 18.39 16.35
N GLY A 126 8.43 17.83 17.41
CA GLY A 126 7.36 16.81 17.52
C GLY A 126 6.96 15.94 16.32
N GLY A 127 6.84 14.64 16.61
CA GLY A 127 5.97 13.59 16.03
C GLY A 127 5.41 12.75 17.20
N PRO A 128 4.68 11.63 17.00
CA PRO A 128 4.12 10.88 18.13
C PRO A 128 5.25 10.47 19.09
N GLU A 129 5.17 10.96 20.33
CA GLU A 129 6.23 10.78 21.33
C GLU A 129 6.48 9.29 21.57
N ILE A 130 5.43 8.48 21.53
CA ILE A 130 5.47 7.06 21.86
C ILE A 130 6.51 6.25 21.08
N TRP A 131 6.76 6.57 19.80
CA TRP A 131 7.70 5.80 18.96
C TRP A 131 9.17 6.12 19.24
N ARG A 132 9.44 7.22 19.97
CA ARG A 132 10.78 7.76 20.22
C ARG A 132 11.01 8.10 21.70
N ALA A 133 10.07 7.72 22.55
CA ALA A 133 10.16 7.90 23.99
C ALA A 133 11.15 6.92 24.61
N GLU A 134 11.57 7.25 25.83
CA GLU A 134 12.31 6.35 26.70
C GLU A 134 11.51 5.06 26.97
N PRO A 135 12.17 3.94 27.29
CA PRO A 135 11.50 2.67 27.56
C PRO A 135 10.42 2.77 28.64
N SER A 136 9.25 2.23 28.34
CA SER A 136 8.13 2.09 29.27
C SER A 136 7.15 1.02 28.77
N GLU A 137 6.26 0.55 29.64
CA GLU A 137 5.23 -0.43 29.26
C GLU A 137 4.32 0.09 28.14
N GLU A 138 4.03 1.40 28.12
CA GLU A 138 3.22 2.01 27.06
C GLU A 138 3.95 1.98 25.70
N VAL A 139 5.26 2.26 25.71
CA VAL A 139 6.12 2.21 24.52
C VAL A 139 6.19 0.79 24.00
N ASP A 140 6.42 -0.18 24.87
CA ASP A 140 6.52 -1.58 24.45
C ASP A 140 5.21 -2.11 23.86
N LYS A 141 4.06 -1.78 24.45
CA LYS A 141 2.74 -2.11 23.87
C LYS A 141 2.52 -1.47 22.51
N ALA A 142 2.98 -0.23 22.32
CA ALA A 142 2.86 0.46 21.03
C ALA A 142 3.69 -0.24 19.95
N TRP A 143 4.93 -0.65 20.28
CA TRP A 143 5.79 -1.42 19.39
C TRP A 143 5.26 -2.82 19.11
N GLU A 144 4.84 -3.57 20.13
CA GLU A 144 4.26 -4.91 20.01
C GLU A 144 3.08 -4.96 19.02
N ARG A 145 2.23 -3.92 19.03
CA ARG A 145 1.10 -3.79 18.09
C ARG A 145 1.54 -3.89 16.62
N VAL A 146 2.70 -3.34 16.29
CA VAL A 146 3.22 -3.21 14.91
C VAL A 146 4.38 -4.16 14.61
N THR A 147 4.80 -4.96 15.58
CA THR A 147 5.84 -6.02 15.43
C THR A 147 5.28 -7.43 15.61
N ALA A 148 3.97 -7.59 15.76
CA ALA A 148 3.31 -8.89 15.85
C ALA A 148 3.42 -9.69 14.54
N GLU A 149 4.54 -10.39 14.36
CA GLU A 149 4.88 -11.20 13.20
C GLU A 149 4.10 -12.53 13.15
N TYR A 150 2.78 -12.44 13.00
CA TYR A 150 1.92 -13.60 12.83
C TYR A 150 2.20 -14.34 11.51
N LEU A 151 1.88 -15.63 11.51
CA LEU A 151 1.99 -16.46 10.32
C LEU A 151 0.87 -16.11 9.32
N PHE A 152 1.19 -16.23 8.04
CA PHE A 152 0.28 -15.93 6.94
C PHE A 152 0.33 -17.07 5.91
N PRO A 153 -0.82 -17.69 5.56
CA PRO A 153 -0.87 -18.81 4.62
C PRO A 153 -0.68 -18.32 3.17
N VAL A 154 0.28 -18.90 2.47
CA VAL A 154 0.53 -18.66 1.03
C VAL A 154 0.39 -19.93 0.21
N LYS A 155 -0.02 -19.83 -1.05
CA LYS A 155 -0.15 -20.98 -1.96
C LYS A 155 1.18 -21.29 -2.65
N GLU A 156 1.32 -22.49 -3.19
CA GLU A 156 2.50 -22.88 -3.98
C GLU A 156 2.75 -21.92 -5.16
N ALA A 157 1.68 -21.51 -5.84
CA ALA A 157 1.75 -20.54 -6.94
C ALA A 157 2.37 -19.20 -6.52
N ASP A 158 2.08 -18.74 -5.30
CA ASP A 158 2.68 -17.52 -4.75
C ASP A 158 4.19 -17.68 -4.55
N ILE A 159 4.62 -18.83 -4.02
CA ILE A 159 6.03 -19.13 -3.78
C ILE A 159 6.82 -19.12 -5.10
N ILE A 160 6.25 -19.73 -6.14
CA ILE A 160 6.84 -19.75 -7.49
C ILE A 160 6.89 -18.33 -8.06
N ALA A 161 5.82 -17.55 -7.92
CA ALA A 161 5.78 -16.17 -8.40
C ALA A 161 6.76 -15.25 -7.64
N MET A 162 7.05 -15.56 -6.37
CA MET A 162 8.13 -14.95 -5.58
C MET A 162 9.53 -15.47 -5.94
N ARG A 163 9.66 -16.34 -6.95
CA ARG A 163 10.92 -16.95 -7.42
C ARG A 163 11.63 -17.79 -6.36
N LYS A 164 10.86 -18.54 -5.57
CA LYS A 164 11.37 -19.47 -4.55
C LYS A 164 11.04 -20.92 -4.94
N ASP A 165 11.79 -21.87 -4.38
CA ASP A 165 11.53 -23.30 -4.53
C ASP A 165 10.54 -23.78 -3.45
N PRO A 166 9.30 -24.16 -3.82
CA PRO A 166 8.31 -24.62 -2.83
C PRO A 166 8.74 -25.88 -2.08
N SER A 167 9.62 -26.70 -2.66
CA SER A 167 9.99 -28.00 -2.09
C SER A 167 10.84 -27.92 -0.83
N VAL A 168 11.33 -26.72 -0.47
CA VAL A 168 12.07 -26.44 0.78
C VAL A 168 11.31 -25.50 1.71
N VAL A 169 10.10 -25.05 1.35
CA VAL A 169 9.27 -24.18 2.20
C VAL A 169 8.43 -25.04 3.14
N VAL A 170 8.23 -24.55 4.37
CA VAL A 170 7.50 -25.28 5.41
C VAL A 170 5.99 -25.27 5.12
N PRO A 171 5.35 -26.42 4.89
CA PRO A 171 3.90 -26.50 4.72
C PRO A 171 3.20 -26.23 6.06
N MET A 172 2.03 -25.61 6.00
CA MET A 172 1.16 -25.46 7.16
C MET A 172 0.41 -26.77 7.47
N PRO A 173 -0.06 -26.97 8.71
CA PRO A 173 -1.02 -28.02 9.04
C PRO A 173 -2.28 -27.96 8.16
N GLU A 174 -2.91 -29.12 7.95
CA GLU A 174 -4.09 -29.27 7.07
C GLU A 174 -5.25 -28.31 7.40
N LYS A 175 -5.42 -27.95 8.67
CA LYS A 175 -6.44 -26.98 9.12
C LYS A 175 -6.30 -25.57 8.49
N TYR A 176 -5.14 -25.24 7.93
CA TYR A 176 -4.89 -23.95 7.27
C TYR A 176 -4.80 -24.05 5.75
N HIS A 177 -5.12 -25.21 5.17
CA HIS A 177 -5.29 -25.32 3.73
C HIS A 177 -6.42 -24.40 3.25
N VAL A 178 -6.23 -23.80 2.07
CA VAL A 178 -7.18 -22.84 1.49
C VAL A 178 -7.62 -23.39 0.14
N ASP A 179 -8.93 -23.43 -0.10
CA ASP A 179 -9.54 -24.01 -1.30
C ASP A 179 -9.18 -25.48 -1.56
N GLY A 180 -8.87 -26.24 -0.50
CA GLY A 180 -8.42 -27.63 -0.61
C GLY A 180 -6.96 -27.79 -1.05
N GLU A 181 -6.22 -26.69 -1.19
CA GLU A 181 -4.81 -26.70 -1.56
C GLU A 181 -3.90 -26.54 -0.33
N THR A 182 -2.74 -27.19 -0.36
CA THR A 182 -1.70 -27.02 0.66
C THR A 182 -1.21 -25.58 0.69
N THR A 183 -1.18 -25.02 1.88
CA THR A 183 -0.63 -23.69 2.15
C THR A 183 0.70 -23.83 2.87
N TYR A 184 1.49 -22.76 2.82
CA TYR A 184 2.84 -22.72 3.35
C TYR A 184 2.99 -21.54 4.30
N MET A 185 3.91 -21.69 5.25
CA MET A 185 4.21 -20.68 6.26
C MET A 185 4.93 -19.49 5.61
N ALA A 186 4.37 -18.30 5.80
CA ALA A 186 5.04 -17.04 5.51
C ALA A 186 4.81 -16.04 6.65
N LYS A 187 5.61 -14.98 6.68
CA LYS A 187 5.42 -13.79 7.53
C LYS A 187 5.48 -12.56 6.64
N SER A 188 4.86 -11.47 7.10
CA SER A 188 4.87 -10.22 6.35
C SER A 188 6.19 -9.48 6.47
N ALA A 189 6.77 -9.12 5.32
CA ALA A 189 8.00 -8.31 5.25
C ALA A 189 7.82 -6.92 5.90
N MET A 190 6.60 -6.37 5.93
CA MET A 190 6.30 -5.12 6.62
C MET A 190 6.58 -5.25 8.12
N TYR A 191 6.05 -6.30 8.76
CA TYR A 191 6.29 -6.55 10.18
C TYR A 191 7.75 -6.85 10.44
N HIS A 192 8.42 -7.58 9.56
CA HIS A 192 9.84 -7.89 9.71
C HIS A 192 10.73 -6.63 9.72
N ASN A 193 10.45 -5.67 8.83
CA ASN A 193 11.15 -4.38 8.84
C ASN A 193 10.92 -3.62 10.15
N ILE A 194 9.68 -3.58 10.65
CA ILE A 194 9.35 -2.86 11.89
C ILE A 194 9.93 -3.60 13.11
N HIS A 195 9.93 -4.93 13.11
CA HIS A 195 10.60 -5.77 14.09
C HIS A 195 12.10 -5.46 14.14
N CYS A 196 12.77 -5.39 12.98
CA CYS A 196 14.18 -5.04 12.90
C CYS A 196 14.45 -3.64 13.49
N LEU A 197 13.56 -2.68 13.26
CA LEU A 197 13.67 -1.35 13.86
C LEU A 197 13.50 -1.39 15.38
N ASP A 198 12.52 -2.13 15.90
CA ASP A 198 12.33 -2.32 17.35
C ASP A 198 13.52 -3.04 17.99
N TYR A 199 14.09 -4.04 17.31
CA TYR A 199 15.26 -4.77 17.79
C TYR A 199 16.47 -3.84 17.96
N ILE A 200 16.70 -2.94 16.98
CA ILE A 200 17.74 -1.91 17.06
C ILE A 200 17.42 -0.90 18.17
N ARG A 201 16.16 -0.46 18.29
CA ARG A 201 15.73 0.44 19.38
C ARG A 201 16.05 -0.15 20.74
N LYS A 202 15.75 -1.44 20.96
CA LYS A 202 16.07 -2.14 22.22
C LYS A 202 17.57 -2.27 22.45
N ALA A 203 18.36 -2.42 21.39
CA ALA A 203 19.82 -2.40 21.48
C ALA A 203 20.38 -1.00 21.84
N VAL A 204 19.73 0.09 21.45
CA VAL A 204 20.08 1.46 21.89
C VAL A 204 19.81 1.63 23.38
N TYR A 205 18.69 1.11 23.88
CA TYR A 205 18.34 1.10 25.30
C TYR A 205 18.83 -0.17 26.01
N TYR A 206 20.10 -0.53 25.78
CA TYR A 206 20.67 -1.81 26.19
C TYR A 206 20.48 -2.11 27.68
N ASP A 207 20.81 -1.15 28.55
CA ASP A 207 20.74 -1.33 30.00
C ASP A 207 19.32 -1.63 30.50
N HIS A 208 18.30 -1.14 29.79
CA HIS A 208 16.90 -1.38 30.12
C HIS A 208 16.43 -2.76 29.66
N TYR A 209 16.72 -3.13 28.41
CA TYR A 209 16.19 -4.37 27.80
C TYR A 209 17.09 -5.60 28.04
N TYR A 210 18.37 -5.38 28.33
CA TYR A 210 19.37 -6.42 28.56
C TYR A 210 20.17 -6.14 29.84
N PRO A 211 19.50 -6.00 31.01
CA PRO A 211 20.17 -5.65 32.26
C PRO A 211 21.19 -6.70 32.73
N ASN A 212 21.04 -7.95 32.27
CA ASN A 212 21.96 -9.06 32.55
C ASN A 212 22.93 -9.34 31.38
N GLY A 213 22.98 -8.44 30.39
CA GLY A 213 23.72 -8.66 29.16
C GLY A 213 23.01 -9.59 28.17
N THR A 214 23.75 -10.00 27.13
CA THR A 214 23.22 -10.80 26.00
C THR A 214 24.01 -12.09 25.76
N ASP A 215 24.85 -12.48 26.72
CA ASP A 215 25.77 -13.62 26.60
C ASP A 215 25.04 -14.97 26.44
N ASP A 216 23.82 -15.09 26.97
CA ASP A 216 22.96 -16.26 26.82
C ASP A 216 22.31 -16.37 25.43
N ASN A 217 22.44 -15.33 24.59
CA ASN A 217 21.98 -15.34 23.22
C ASN A 217 23.16 -15.15 22.25
N PRO A 218 23.75 -16.25 21.73
CA PRO A 218 24.92 -16.16 20.84
C PRO A 218 24.64 -15.44 19.52
N PHE A 219 23.37 -15.25 19.18
CA PHE A 219 22.96 -14.57 17.97
C PHE A 219 22.68 -13.09 18.16
N HIS A 220 22.70 -12.54 19.38
CA HIS A 220 22.24 -11.17 19.63
C HIS A 220 22.90 -10.15 18.70
N ALA A 221 24.23 -10.09 18.68
CA ALA A 221 24.98 -9.16 17.83
C ALA A 221 24.80 -9.45 16.32
N TYR A 222 24.73 -10.73 15.94
CA TYR A 222 24.49 -11.13 14.55
C TYR A 222 23.09 -10.71 14.07
N HIS A 223 22.09 -10.84 14.95
CA HIS A 223 20.72 -10.41 14.69
C HIS A 223 20.66 -8.88 14.57
N THR A 224 21.31 -8.12 15.46
CA THR A 224 21.40 -6.65 15.31
C THR A 224 21.99 -6.26 13.96
N ALA A 225 23.09 -6.91 13.54
CA ALA A 225 23.73 -6.63 12.24
C ALA A 225 22.81 -7.01 11.06
N HIS A 226 22.09 -8.12 11.16
CA HIS A 226 21.09 -8.55 10.18
C HIS A 226 19.93 -7.53 10.06
N CYS A 227 19.41 -7.03 11.19
CA CYS A 227 18.37 -6.00 11.22
C CYS A 227 18.81 -4.72 10.51
N ILE A 228 20.06 -4.27 10.75
CA ILE A 228 20.63 -3.12 10.06
C ILE A 228 20.68 -3.36 8.54
N MET A 229 21.14 -4.55 8.12
CA MET A 229 21.21 -4.90 6.71
C MET A 229 19.84 -4.91 6.05
N ILE A 230 18.82 -5.53 6.67
CA ILE A 230 17.46 -5.57 6.14
C ILE A 230 16.89 -4.17 5.94
N LEU A 231 17.04 -3.31 6.94
CA LEU A 231 16.57 -1.93 6.84
C LEU A 231 17.33 -1.16 5.74
N PHE A 232 18.64 -1.36 5.62
CA PHE A 232 19.44 -0.74 4.57
C PHE A 232 19.01 -1.20 3.18
N GLU A 233 18.85 -2.50 2.95
CA GLU A 233 18.38 -3.06 1.67
C GLU A 233 16.97 -2.55 1.34
N HIS A 234 16.06 -2.51 2.32
CA HIS A 234 14.71 -2.00 2.12
C HIS A 234 14.72 -0.51 1.73
N LEU A 235 15.45 0.34 2.47
CA LEU A 235 15.54 1.78 2.23
C LEU A 235 16.22 2.14 0.90
N THR A 236 17.17 1.31 0.45
CA THR A 236 17.85 1.51 -0.84
C THR A 236 17.04 0.97 -2.02
N CYS A 237 16.19 -0.05 -1.80
CA CYS A 237 15.27 -0.58 -2.80
C CYS A 237 14.03 0.31 -2.98
N HIS A 238 13.38 0.72 -1.88
CA HIS A 238 12.21 1.59 -1.86
C HIS A 238 12.60 2.97 -1.32
N ASN A 239 13.45 3.66 -2.08
CA ASN A 239 13.96 4.97 -1.69
C ASN A 239 12.89 6.07 -1.71
N ASP A 240 13.20 7.18 -1.04
CA ASP A 240 12.34 8.37 -0.97
C ASP A 240 12.83 9.43 -1.96
N PRO A 241 12.07 9.74 -3.03
CA PRO A 241 12.43 10.79 -3.98
C PRO A 241 12.10 12.21 -3.46
N GLY A 242 11.54 12.33 -2.26
CA GLY A 242 11.20 13.61 -1.64
C GLY A 242 12.44 14.46 -1.36
N VAL A 243 12.31 15.78 -1.58
CA VAL A 243 13.35 16.75 -1.26
C VAL A 243 12.94 17.52 -0.01
N TYR A 244 13.87 17.67 0.93
CA TYR A 244 13.69 18.55 2.09
C TYR A 244 14.39 19.89 1.83
N LEU A 245 13.85 20.96 2.42
CA LEU A 245 14.38 22.31 2.27
C LEU A 245 15.16 22.73 3.52
N PHE A 246 15.65 23.96 3.51
CA PHE A 246 16.28 24.60 4.66
C PHE A 246 15.53 25.87 5.02
N ARG A 247 15.49 26.18 6.32
CA ARG A 247 14.88 27.40 6.86
C ARG A 247 15.81 28.11 7.85
N TRP A 248 15.59 29.40 8.03
CA TRP A 248 16.22 30.19 9.09
C TRP A 248 15.45 29.99 10.41
N MET A 249 16.17 29.96 11.53
CA MET A 249 15.60 29.92 12.88
C MET A 249 16.23 31.04 13.71
N GLU A 250 15.45 31.69 14.57
CA GLU A 250 15.80 32.96 15.23
C GLU A 250 17.10 32.92 16.07
N GLU A 251 17.54 31.73 16.48
CA GLU A 251 18.77 31.55 17.29
C GLU A 251 19.92 30.84 16.54
N PHE A 252 19.70 30.48 15.27
CA PHE A 252 20.68 29.70 14.51
C PHE A 252 21.36 30.57 13.46
N ASN A 253 22.69 30.64 13.54
CA ASN A 253 23.54 31.34 12.55
C ASN A 253 23.76 30.54 11.25
N ARG A 254 23.03 29.43 11.06
CA ARG A 254 23.14 28.53 9.91
C ARG A 254 21.75 28.02 9.51
N PRO A 255 21.54 27.67 8.23
CA PRO A 255 20.29 27.07 7.78
C PRO A 255 20.03 25.74 8.50
N ILE A 256 18.78 25.54 8.91
CA ILE A 256 18.31 24.31 9.56
C ILE A 256 17.43 23.54 8.59
N ALA A 257 17.71 22.24 8.44
CA ALA A 257 16.94 21.36 7.56
C ALA A 257 15.48 21.29 8.02
N ASP A 258 14.56 21.43 7.08
CA ASP A 258 13.13 21.22 7.27
C ASP A 258 12.72 19.84 6.73
N THR A 259 12.73 18.84 7.61
CA THR A 259 12.44 17.44 7.26
C THR A 259 10.95 17.09 7.37
N ASN A 260 10.09 18.09 7.56
CA ASN A 260 8.63 17.92 7.62
C ASN A 260 7.99 17.85 6.22
N ILE A 261 8.41 16.87 5.43
CA ILE A 261 7.97 16.73 4.04
C ILE A 261 6.73 15.85 3.90
N TRP A 262 5.88 16.19 2.92
CA TRP A 262 4.71 15.40 2.55
C TRP A 262 5.09 14.25 1.62
N ARG A 263 4.47 13.09 1.84
CA ARG A 263 4.62 11.89 1.02
C ARG A 263 3.27 11.31 0.67
N LYS A 264 3.22 10.56 -0.42
CA LYS A 264 2.11 9.66 -0.73
C LYS A 264 2.51 8.27 -0.28
N CYS A 265 1.85 7.77 0.76
CA CYS A 265 2.17 6.52 1.43
C CYS A 265 1.04 5.51 1.23
N TRP A 266 1.35 4.23 1.45
CA TRP A 266 0.32 3.24 1.72
C TRP A 266 -0.33 3.59 3.05
N ASP A 267 -1.64 3.37 3.16
CA ASP A 267 -2.33 3.53 4.43
C ASP A 267 -1.96 2.40 5.38
N PHE A 268 -1.02 2.70 6.28
CA PHE A 268 -0.41 1.72 7.17
C PHE A 268 -1.43 1.03 8.06
N GLU A 269 -2.41 1.76 8.60
CA GLU A 269 -3.40 1.19 9.53
C GLU A 269 -4.35 0.22 8.81
N SER A 270 -4.79 0.54 7.60
CA SER A 270 -5.60 -0.37 6.78
C SER A 270 -4.83 -1.66 6.49
N VAL A 271 -3.57 -1.57 6.06
CA VAL A 271 -2.73 -2.76 5.81
C VAL A 271 -2.53 -3.58 7.09
N LEU A 272 -2.23 -2.92 8.21
CA LEU A 272 -2.01 -3.58 9.50
C LEU A 272 -3.26 -4.35 9.94
N GLN A 273 -4.44 -3.72 9.87
CA GLN A 273 -5.70 -4.32 10.29
C GLN A 273 -6.06 -5.51 9.40
N GLU A 274 -6.14 -5.33 8.09
CA GLU A 274 -6.55 -6.38 7.16
C GLU A 274 -5.55 -7.55 7.16
N HIS A 275 -4.24 -7.27 7.31
CA HIS A 275 -3.25 -8.33 7.43
C HIS A 275 -3.47 -9.16 8.69
N ASN A 276 -3.70 -8.50 9.82
CA ASN A 276 -3.99 -9.18 11.09
C ASN A 276 -5.30 -9.98 11.05
N GLU A 277 -6.28 -9.60 10.23
CA GLU A 277 -7.53 -10.37 10.07
C GLU A 277 -7.29 -11.68 9.30
N LEU A 278 -6.35 -11.67 8.35
CA LEU A 278 -5.98 -12.84 7.53
C LEU A 278 -4.90 -13.73 8.16
N ALA A 279 -4.24 -13.26 9.22
CA ALA A 279 -3.13 -13.96 9.84
C ALA A 279 -3.59 -15.11 10.75
N VAL A 280 -2.74 -16.14 10.85
CA VAL A 280 -2.88 -17.26 11.77
C VAL A 280 -2.33 -16.85 13.14
N LYS A 281 -3.20 -16.85 14.15
CA LYS A 281 -2.90 -16.37 15.51
C LYS A 281 -2.81 -17.46 16.57
N ASP A 282 -3.28 -18.67 16.25
CA ASP A 282 -3.32 -19.82 17.15
C ASP A 282 -2.14 -20.78 16.92
N MET A 283 -1.09 -20.33 16.23
CA MET A 283 0.12 -21.11 15.94
C MET A 283 1.31 -20.17 15.72
N MET A 284 2.49 -20.60 16.19
CA MET A 284 3.78 -19.98 15.95
C MET A 284 4.71 -20.92 15.18
N GLU A 285 5.79 -20.40 14.60
CA GLU A 285 6.76 -21.22 13.87
C GLU A 285 7.42 -22.30 14.73
N THR A 286 7.54 -22.06 16.03
CA THR A 286 8.13 -22.99 17.00
C THR A 286 7.23 -24.19 17.31
N ASP A 287 5.94 -24.13 16.96
CA ASP A 287 5.00 -25.24 17.11
C ASP A 287 5.19 -26.32 16.03
N VAL A 288 5.88 -25.98 14.93
CA VAL A 288 6.09 -26.88 13.80
C VAL A 288 7.43 -27.61 13.94
N ARG A 289 7.39 -28.95 14.01
CA ARG A 289 8.59 -29.78 14.06
C ARG A 289 8.97 -30.32 12.69
N LYS A 290 10.25 -30.21 12.34
CA LYS A 290 10.81 -30.65 11.07
C LYS A 290 10.60 -32.17 10.86
N PRO A 291 9.88 -32.60 9.81
CA PRO A 291 9.70 -34.01 9.51
C PRO A 291 11.00 -34.68 9.01
N LYS A 292 11.06 -36.02 9.08
CA LYS A 292 12.19 -36.79 8.54
C LYS A 292 12.20 -36.78 7.02
N GLY A 293 13.38 -36.66 6.42
CA GLY A 293 13.57 -36.82 4.96
C GLY A 293 13.10 -35.65 4.09
N VAL A 294 12.67 -34.52 4.69
CA VAL A 294 12.33 -33.32 3.93
C VAL A 294 13.56 -32.71 3.26
N LYS A 295 13.37 -32.09 2.10
CA LYS A 295 14.43 -31.31 1.46
C LYS A 295 14.79 -30.10 2.33
N THR A 296 16.06 -29.72 2.30
CA THR A 296 16.60 -28.67 3.16
C THR A 296 17.62 -27.83 2.42
N VAL A 297 17.71 -26.56 2.79
CA VAL A 297 18.80 -25.68 2.40
C VAL A 297 19.91 -25.77 3.46
N PRO A 298 21.21 -25.84 3.08
CA PRO A 298 22.30 -25.82 4.04
C PRO A 298 22.34 -24.50 4.81
N ALA A 299 22.63 -24.58 6.11
CA ALA A 299 22.83 -23.40 6.94
C ALA A 299 24.09 -22.63 6.47
N PRO A 300 24.06 -21.28 6.43
CA PRO A 300 25.23 -20.48 6.11
C PRO A 300 26.40 -20.77 7.06
N GLU A 301 27.63 -20.70 6.56
CA GLU A 301 28.84 -20.97 7.36
C GLU A 301 28.96 -20.05 8.58
N GLY A 302 28.61 -18.77 8.42
CA GLY A 302 28.62 -17.80 9.53
C GLY A 302 27.73 -18.21 10.70
N VAL A 303 26.53 -18.71 10.41
CA VAL A 303 25.59 -19.22 11.43
C VAL A 303 26.18 -20.46 12.11
N MET A 304 26.73 -21.40 11.33
CA MET A 304 27.36 -22.60 11.89
C MET A 304 28.58 -22.27 12.75
N LYS A 305 29.35 -21.23 12.41
CA LYS A 305 30.48 -20.76 13.20
C LYS A 305 30.04 -20.22 14.57
N ILE A 306 28.94 -19.45 14.60
CA ILE A 306 28.35 -18.94 15.85
C ILE A 306 27.94 -20.12 16.74
N ILE A 307 27.17 -21.06 16.20
CA ILE A 307 26.69 -22.25 16.94
C ILE A 307 27.86 -23.04 17.52
N ARG A 308 28.85 -23.40 16.68
CA ARG A 308 30.02 -24.17 17.11
C ARG A 308 30.85 -23.45 18.18
N ASN A 309 30.95 -22.12 18.11
CA ASN A 309 31.67 -21.35 19.11
C ASN A 309 30.92 -21.33 20.45
N TYR A 310 29.61 -21.15 20.43
CA TYR A 310 28.79 -21.15 21.63
C TYR A 310 28.77 -22.54 22.30
N GLN A 311 28.74 -23.61 21.50
CA GLN A 311 28.80 -25.00 21.99
C GLN A 311 30.10 -25.35 22.73
N LYS A 312 31.18 -24.57 22.59
CA LYS A 312 32.42 -24.78 23.36
C LYS A 312 32.22 -24.55 24.85
N THR A 313 31.33 -23.63 25.21
CA THR A 313 30.97 -23.31 26.60
C THR A 313 29.60 -23.87 26.99
N HIS A 314 28.75 -24.20 26.02
CA HIS A 314 27.40 -24.74 26.22
C HIS A 314 27.20 -26.04 25.40
N PRO A 315 27.77 -27.18 25.82
CA PRO A 315 27.80 -28.41 25.02
C PRO A 315 26.41 -28.96 24.68
N ASP A 316 25.40 -28.67 25.50
CA ASP A 316 24.02 -29.12 25.30
C ASP A 316 23.19 -28.17 24.41
N TYR A 317 23.77 -27.07 23.93
CA TYR A 317 23.05 -26.11 23.08
C TYR A 317 22.66 -26.73 21.73
N ASN A 318 21.35 -26.73 21.45
CA ASN A 318 20.79 -27.15 20.17
C ASN A 318 19.99 -26.00 19.54
N PRO A 319 20.40 -25.48 18.37
CA PRO A 319 19.75 -24.33 17.73
C PRO A 319 18.34 -24.62 17.20
N GLY A 320 17.85 -25.86 17.27
CA GLY A 320 16.51 -26.24 16.83
C GLY A 320 15.59 -26.82 17.93
N GLN A 321 16.00 -26.74 19.20
CA GLN A 321 15.17 -27.20 20.32
C GLN A 321 14.15 -26.16 20.76
#